data_AF-A0A2A2DEU5-F1
#
_entry.id   AF-A0A2A2DEU5-F1
#
_cell.length_a   1.000
_cell.length_b   1.000
_cell.length_c   1.000
_cell.angle_alpha   90.00
_cell.angle_beta   90.00
_cell.angle_gamma   90.00
#
_symmetry.space_group_name_H-M   'P 1'
#
loop_
_entity.id
_entity.type
_entity.pdbx_description
1 polymer ?
#
loop_
_entity_poly.entity_id
_entity_poly.type
_entity_poly.pdbx_seq_one_letter_code
_entity_poly.pdbx_strand_id
1 'polypeptide(L)'
;MPFRHTAAGTLVTALVLLAAPTPPAATAAALPAGCTSGALPTGGVHLVCTQGVPAGTTLSGTDQADIIEVEGGVFSSTIDGGDGDDIIRLTYFRVPGYDKASRLDGGSGNDTISVGKLAGPLRGGPGADEITVDGTPPVESRLPKPATVHGDEGDDTIRVGAIGIGDGARATYLSGGAGADLIEVPSAGQDGYATVSGDDDDDVIQGPGATQVVLGPYGTVDGGEGDNTCRTDNNAGGTVTRCRS
;
A
#
# COMPACT_ATOMS: atom_id res chain seq x y z
N MET A 1 -86.40 -14.91 -9.48
CA MET A 1 -85.37 -15.88 -9.03
C MET A 1 -84.00 -15.21 -9.16
N PRO A 2 -83.05 -15.50 -8.24
CA PRO A 2 -82.04 -14.53 -7.81
C PRO A 2 -80.65 -14.68 -8.46
N PHE A 3 -79.87 -13.61 -8.29
CA PHE A 3 -78.45 -13.33 -8.61
C PHE A 3 -77.45 -14.48 -8.38
N ARG A 4 -76.36 -14.50 -9.16
CA ARG A 4 -75.01 -14.85 -8.67
C ARG A 4 -73.91 -13.99 -9.32
N HIS A 5 -73.31 -13.12 -8.51
CA HIS A 5 -72.00 -12.52 -8.71
C HIS A 5 -70.90 -13.52 -8.30
N THR A 6 -69.81 -13.58 -9.07
CA THR A 6 -68.60 -14.33 -8.74
C THR A 6 -67.57 -13.35 -8.17
N ALA A 7 -67.24 -13.48 -6.88
CA ALA A 7 -66.22 -12.68 -6.21
C ALA A 7 -64.86 -13.39 -6.29
N ALA A 8 -63.83 -12.67 -6.72
CA ALA A 8 -62.43 -13.08 -6.68
C ALA A 8 -61.85 -12.82 -5.28
N GLY A 9 -61.25 -13.84 -4.66
CA GLY A 9 -60.52 -13.72 -3.41
C GLY A 9 -59.02 -13.55 -3.66
N THR A 10 -58.45 -12.44 -3.20
CA THR A 10 -57.01 -12.16 -3.22
C THR A 10 -56.37 -12.69 -1.94
N LEU A 11 -55.39 -13.57 -2.07
CA LEU A 11 -54.60 -14.11 -0.96
C LEU A 11 -53.42 -13.18 -0.68
N VAL A 12 -53.35 -12.60 0.52
CA VAL A 12 -52.21 -11.77 0.98
C VAL A 12 -51.31 -12.64 1.85
N THR A 13 -50.10 -12.91 1.38
CA THR A 13 -49.07 -13.63 2.14
C THR A 13 -48.26 -12.61 2.95
N ALA A 14 -48.39 -12.66 4.28
CA ALA A 14 -47.61 -11.83 5.18
C ALA A 14 -46.18 -12.40 5.33
N LEU A 15 -45.18 -11.64 4.88
CA LEU A 15 -43.77 -11.94 5.07
C LEU A 15 -43.32 -11.37 6.43
N VAL A 16 -42.97 -12.24 7.37
CA VAL A 16 -42.42 -11.86 8.68
C VAL A 16 -40.90 -11.77 8.55
N LEU A 17 -40.34 -10.56 8.60
CA LEU A 17 -38.90 -10.35 8.74
C LEU A 17 -38.49 -10.66 10.18
N LEU A 18 -37.74 -11.75 10.37
CA LEU A 18 -37.03 -12.05 11.62
C LEU A 18 -35.70 -11.29 11.60
N ALA A 19 -35.51 -10.37 12.55
CA ALA A 19 -34.24 -9.68 12.73
C ALA A 19 -33.15 -10.68 13.15
N ALA A 20 -32.05 -10.74 12.41
CA ALA A 20 -30.91 -11.57 12.75
C ALA A 20 -30.26 -11.05 14.06
N PRO A 21 -29.80 -11.93 14.95
CA PRO A 21 -29.10 -11.53 16.16
C PRO A 21 -27.80 -10.80 15.78
N THR A 22 -27.60 -9.60 16.33
CA THR A 22 -26.34 -8.86 16.25
C THR A 22 -25.22 -9.70 16.87
N PRO A 23 -24.11 -9.95 16.15
CA PRO A 23 -22.97 -10.65 16.73
C PRO A 23 -22.39 -9.85 17.90
N PRO A 24 -21.84 -10.52 18.93
CA PRO A 24 -21.18 -9.84 20.04
C PRO A 24 -19.98 -9.03 19.52
N ALA A 25 -19.82 -7.80 20.03
CA ALA A 25 -18.67 -6.96 19.74
C ALA A 25 -17.37 -7.71 20.10
N ALA A 26 -16.45 -7.82 19.14
CA ALA A 26 -15.13 -8.39 19.38
C ALA A 26 -14.44 -7.57 20.47
N THR A 27 -13.91 -8.24 21.49
CA THR A 27 -13.05 -7.59 22.48
C THR A 27 -11.79 -7.11 21.78
N ALA A 28 -11.55 -5.80 21.78
CA ALA A 28 -10.36 -5.20 21.20
C ALA A 28 -9.10 -5.89 21.76
N ALA A 29 -8.23 -6.35 20.86
CA ALA A 29 -6.95 -6.92 21.27
C ALA A 29 -6.16 -5.86 22.04
N ALA A 30 -5.48 -6.27 23.11
CA ALA A 30 -4.62 -5.36 23.85
C ALA A 30 -3.50 -4.86 22.95
N LEU A 31 -3.25 -3.54 23.00
CA LEU A 31 -2.17 -2.95 22.22
C LEU A 31 -0.79 -3.44 22.67
N PRO A 32 0.19 -3.43 21.76
CA PRO A 32 1.58 -3.77 22.09
C PRO A 32 2.16 -2.79 23.12
N ALA A 33 3.19 -3.25 23.85
CA ALA A 33 3.89 -2.38 24.79
C ALA A 33 4.54 -1.18 24.06
N GLY A 34 4.34 0.02 24.59
CA GLY A 34 4.83 1.26 23.97
C GLY A 34 3.89 1.87 22.93
N CYS A 35 2.73 1.24 22.70
CA CYS A 35 1.67 1.76 21.83
C CYS A 35 0.48 2.28 22.65
N THR A 36 -0.17 3.33 22.16
CA THR A 36 -1.41 3.89 22.72
C THR A 36 -2.45 4.10 21.63
N SER A 37 -3.73 3.92 21.95
CA SER A 37 -4.85 4.32 21.10
C SER A 37 -5.66 5.47 21.70
N GLY A 38 -6.13 6.37 20.85
CA GLY A 38 -7.17 7.35 21.17
C GLY A 38 -8.21 7.39 20.07
N ALA A 39 -9.48 7.61 20.41
CA ALA A 39 -10.53 7.75 19.39
C ALA A 39 -10.37 9.07 18.62
N LEU A 40 -10.58 9.02 17.31
CA LEU A 40 -10.59 10.21 16.46
C LEU A 40 -11.99 10.86 16.42
N PRO A 41 -12.09 12.19 16.23
CA PRO A 41 -13.38 12.89 16.22
C PRO A 41 -14.34 12.43 15.11
N THR A 42 -13.80 11.89 14.02
CA THR A 42 -14.51 11.43 12.83
C THR A 42 -14.96 9.98 12.90
N GLY A 43 -14.64 9.26 13.99
CA GLY A 43 -14.55 7.80 13.97
C GLY A 43 -13.11 7.36 13.75
N GLY A 44 -12.81 6.08 13.97
CA GLY A 44 -11.45 5.54 13.93
C GLY A 44 -10.63 5.77 15.19
N VAL A 45 -9.35 5.47 15.08
CA VAL A 45 -8.35 5.45 16.13
C VAL A 45 -7.05 6.12 15.67
N HIS A 46 -6.41 6.81 16.60
CA HIS A 46 -5.04 7.26 16.49
C HIS A 46 -4.16 6.33 17.31
N LEU A 47 -3.36 5.52 16.62
CA LEU A 47 -2.40 4.57 17.15
C LEU A 47 -1.00 5.17 17.12
N VAL A 48 -0.37 5.32 18.29
CA VAL A 48 0.99 5.87 18.40
C VAL A 48 1.90 4.88 19.11
N CYS A 49 3.00 4.48 18.47
CA CYS A 49 4.00 3.56 19.00
C CYS A 49 5.39 4.22 19.05
N THR A 50 5.73 4.85 20.16
CA THR A 50 7.00 5.62 20.31
C THR A 50 8.25 4.75 20.39
N GLN A 51 8.11 3.48 20.81
CA GLN A 51 9.23 2.54 20.95
C GLN A 51 9.39 1.60 19.75
N GLY A 52 8.53 1.76 18.73
CA GLY A 52 8.42 0.81 17.62
C GLY A 52 7.40 -0.28 17.90
N VAL A 53 7.30 -1.23 16.96
CA VAL A 53 6.38 -2.37 17.04
C VAL A 53 7.19 -3.65 17.25
N PRO A 54 6.97 -4.40 18.35
CA PRO A 54 7.70 -5.63 18.63
C PRO A 54 7.46 -6.71 17.57
N ALA A 55 8.46 -7.53 17.28
CA ALA A 55 8.32 -8.61 16.30
C ALA A 55 7.19 -9.61 16.62
N GLY A 56 6.51 -10.08 15.57
CA GLY A 56 5.37 -10.98 15.65
C GLY A 56 4.06 -10.29 16.03
N THR A 57 4.02 -8.96 15.98
CA THR A 57 2.86 -8.16 16.35
C THR A 57 2.07 -7.73 15.12
N THR A 58 0.76 -7.59 15.30
CA THR A 58 -0.11 -6.90 14.35
C THR A 58 -0.59 -5.61 14.98
N LEU A 59 -0.44 -4.50 14.27
CA LEU A 59 -1.07 -3.23 14.57
C LEU A 59 -2.06 -2.94 13.44
N SER A 60 -3.34 -2.86 13.79
CA SER A 60 -4.41 -2.63 12.82
C SER A 60 -5.25 -1.45 13.23
N GLY A 61 -5.67 -0.64 12.27
CA GLY A 61 -6.77 0.28 12.44
C GLY A 61 -8.12 -0.45 12.47
N THR A 62 -9.13 0.19 11.91
CA THR A 62 -10.55 -0.09 12.02
C THR A 62 -11.19 -0.08 10.64
N ASP A 63 -12.51 0.10 10.58
CA ASP A 63 -13.27 0.28 9.34
C ASP A 63 -13.56 1.76 9.03
N GLN A 64 -12.78 2.66 9.63
CA GLN A 64 -12.89 4.11 9.53
C GLN A 64 -11.50 4.70 9.39
N ALA A 65 -11.42 5.94 8.91
CA ALA A 65 -10.16 6.68 8.80
C ALA A 65 -9.38 6.72 10.14
N ASP A 66 -8.18 6.15 10.11
CA ASP A 66 -7.26 5.99 11.21
C ASP A 66 -5.97 6.77 11.01
N ILE A 67 -5.24 6.94 12.11
CA ILE A 67 -3.88 7.47 12.07
C ILE A 67 -2.98 6.47 12.79
N ILE A 68 -1.95 5.96 12.10
CA ILE A 68 -0.97 5.02 12.65
C ILE A 68 0.42 5.65 12.59
N GLU A 69 0.98 6.01 13.74
CA GLU A 69 2.32 6.63 13.83
C GLU A 69 3.28 5.74 14.63
N VAL A 70 4.39 5.34 13.99
CA VAL A 70 5.45 4.55 14.61
C VAL A 70 6.79 5.28 14.46
N GLU A 71 7.23 5.89 15.55
CA GLU A 71 8.51 6.61 15.63
C GLU A 71 9.70 5.63 15.71
N GLY A 72 9.49 4.48 16.36
CA GLY A 72 10.49 3.42 16.37
C GLY A 72 10.49 2.59 15.08
N GLY A 73 11.28 1.52 15.08
CA GLY A 73 11.27 0.57 13.97
C GLY A 73 10.14 -0.46 14.09
N VAL A 74 9.59 -0.86 12.95
CA VAL A 74 8.71 -2.02 12.80
C VAL A 74 9.54 -3.17 12.26
N PHE A 75 9.65 -4.24 13.04
CA PHE A 75 10.48 -5.39 12.69
C PHE A 75 9.62 -6.64 12.68
N SER A 76 9.59 -7.37 11.56
CA SER A 76 8.84 -8.64 11.47
C SER A 76 7.43 -8.58 12.07
N SER A 77 6.67 -7.57 11.66
CA SER A 77 5.33 -7.28 12.16
C SER A 77 4.41 -6.91 11.01
N THR A 78 3.10 -6.93 11.27
CA THR A 78 2.08 -6.47 10.33
C THR A 78 1.55 -5.11 10.79
N ILE A 79 1.54 -4.15 9.86
CA ILE A 79 0.81 -2.89 10.00
C ILE A 79 -0.27 -2.91 8.91
N ASP A 80 -1.51 -2.61 9.29
CA ASP A 80 -2.70 -2.71 8.45
C ASP A 80 -3.58 -1.49 8.78
N GLY A 81 -3.85 -0.60 7.82
CA GLY A 81 -4.73 0.55 8.06
C GLY A 81 -6.16 0.07 8.32
N GLY A 82 -6.69 -0.72 7.40
CA GLY A 82 -8.01 -1.34 7.52
C GLY A 82 -8.91 -0.89 6.37
N ASP A 83 -10.17 -0.56 6.67
CA ASP A 83 -10.98 0.18 5.69
C ASP A 83 -11.04 1.65 6.11
N GLY A 84 -11.18 2.56 5.15
CA GLY A 84 -11.21 4.00 5.39
C GLY A 84 -9.97 4.70 4.84
N ASP A 85 -10.01 6.03 4.79
CA ASP A 85 -8.86 6.81 4.30
C ASP A 85 -7.84 6.99 5.45
N ASP A 86 -6.81 6.15 5.49
CA ASP A 86 -5.88 6.07 6.61
C ASP A 86 -4.62 6.91 6.42
N ILE A 87 -3.98 7.25 7.54
CA ILE A 87 -2.67 7.90 7.54
C ILE A 87 -1.68 7.03 8.29
N ILE A 88 -0.70 6.46 7.57
CA ILE A 88 0.32 5.58 8.16
C ILE A 88 1.69 6.24 8.05
N ARG A 89 2.36 6.47 9.19
CA ARG A 89 3.71 7.06 9.25
C ARG A 89 4.67 6.18 10.02
N LEU A 90 5.66 5.62 9.33
CA LEU A 90 6.69 4.77 9.93
C LEU A 90 8.09 5.34 9.71
N THR A 91 8.91 5.33 10.76
CA THR A 91 10.33 5.70 10.58
C THR A 91 11.11 4.61 9.84
N TYR A 92 10.82 3.34 10.13
CA TYR A 92 11.50 2.20 9.49
C TYR A 92 10.62 0.94 9.50
N PHE A 93 10.39 0.33 8.34
CA PHE A 93 9.78 -1.00 8.21
C PHE A 93 10.79 -2.02 7.68
N ARG A 94 11.05 -3.09 8.44
CA ARG A 94 12.06 -4.10 8.10
C ARG A 94 11.55 -5.53 8.28
N VAL A 95 11.66 -6.29 7.21
CA VAL A 95 11.28 -7.71 7.14
C VAL A 95 12.47 -8.56 6.68
N PRO A 96 12.95 -9.52 7.49
CA PRO A 96 14.01 -10.44 7.09
C PRO A 96 13.52 -11.42 6.01
N GLY A 97 14.42 -11.95 5.16
CA GLY A 97 14.02 -12.77 4.01
C GLY A 97 13.30 -14.08 4.32
N TYR A 98 13.46 -14.61 5.53
CA TYR A 98 12.74 -15.80 6.00
C TYR A 98 11.30 -15.50 6.46
N ASP A 99 10.97 -14.23 6.67
CA ASP A 99 9.64 -13.81 7.11
C ASP A 99 8.71 -13.61 5.92
N LYS A 100 7.64 -14.42 5.90
CA LYS A 100 6.63 -14.47 4.84
C LYS A 100 5.31 -13.82 5.22
N ALA A 101 5.12 -13.45 6.48
CA ALA A 101 3.84 -12.97 6.99
C ALA A 101 3.82 -11.45 7.16
N SER A 102 4.95 -10.85 7.52
CA SER A 102 5.04 -9.41 7.77
C SER A 102 4.82 -8.59 6.51
N ARG A 103 3.93 -7.59 6.63
CA ARG A 103 3.53 -6.65 5.59
C ARG A 103 3.15 -5.29 6.19
N LEU A 104 3.27 -4.27 5.37
CA LEU A 104 2.66 -2.97 5.58
C LEU A 104 1.57 -2.83 4.51
N ASP A 105 0.34 -2.61 4.94
CA ASP A 105 -0.86 -2.52 4.10
C ASP A 105 -1.60 -1.24 4.50
N GLY A 106 -2.02 -0.42 3.53
CA GLY A 106 -2.98 0.66 3.74
C GLY A 106 -4.36 0.08 3.98
N GLY A 107 -4.81 -0.75 3.05
CA GLY A 107 -6.10 -1.43 3.12
C GLY A 107 -7.04 -0.87 2.07
N SER A 108 -8.34 -0.76 2.35
CA SER A 108 -9.30 -0.17 1.40
C SER A 108 -9.54 1.29 1.73
N GLY A 109 -9.49 2.19 0.75
CA GLY A 109 -9.65 3.62 0.97
C GLY A 109 -8.52 4.41 0.32
N ASN A 110 -8.58 5.73 0.37
CA ASN A 110 -7.49 6.56 -0.17
C ASN A 110 -6.48 6.83 0.95
N ASP A 111 -5.44 6.03 1.02
CA ASP A 111 -4.48 6.03 2.12
C ASP A 111 -3.31 6.98 1.87
N THR A 112 -2.76 7.52 2.95
CA THR A 112 -1.50 8.28 2.93
C THR A 112 -0.44 7.53 3.73
N ILE A 113 0.51 6.92 3.03
CA ILE A 113 1.54 6.06 3.63
C ILE A 113 2.92 6.73 3.48
N SER A 114 3.58 7.02 4.61
CA SER A 114 4.94 7.56 4.64
C SER A 114 5.89 6.66 5.40
N VAL A 115 6.97 6.23 4.76
CA VAL A 115 7.99 5.35 5.35
C VAL A 115 9.39 5.92 5.15
N GLY A 116 10.09 6.24 6.24
CA GLY A 116 11.45 6.75 6.15
C GLY A 116 12.44 5.74 5.55
N LYS A 117 12.35 4.46 5.92
CA LYS A 117 13.14 3.38 5.32
C LYS A 117 12.31 2.14 5.09
N LEU A 118 12.39 1.55 3.90
CA LEU A 118 11.63 0.33 3.56
C LEU A 118 12.54 -0.85 3.23
N ALA A 119 12.36 -1.95 3.95
CA ALA A 119 13.03 -3.24 3.70
C ALA A 119 12.03 -4.40 3.84
N GLY A 120 10.96 -4.36 3.07
CA GLY A 120 9.90 -5.36 3.05
C GLY A 120 8.80 -4.97 2.08
N PRO A 121 7.66 -5.69 2.10
CA PRO A 121 6.51 -5.36 1.28
C PRO A 121 5.68 -4.23 1.90
N LEU A 122 5.33 -3.26 1.05
CA LEU A 122 4.35 -2.20 1.26
C LEU A 122 3.29 -2.32 0.15
N ARG A 123 2.03 -2.23 0.53
CA ARG A 123 0.86 -2.18 -0.34
C ARG A 123 0.01 -0.97 0.06
N GLY A 124 -0.46 -0.21 -0.92
CA GLY A 124 -1.50 0.80 -0.74
C GLY A 124 -2.81 0.08 -0.48
N GLY A 125 -3.29 -0.60 -1.51
CA GLY A 125 -4.51 -1.41 -1.49
C GLY A 125 -5.52 -0.84 -2.49
N PRO A 126 -6.82 -1.16 -2.37
CA PRO A 126 -7.82 -0.56 -3.23
C PRO A 126 -8.14 0.89 -2.83
N GLY A 127 -7.90 1.84 -3.72
CA GLY A 127 -8.13 3.27 -3.53
C GLY A 127 -7.08 4.10 -4.26
N ALA A 128 -7.21 5.42 -4.24
CA ALA A 128 -6.21 6.32 -4.80
C ALA A 128 -5.23 6.73 -3.69
N ASP A 129 -4.12 6.01 -3.58
CA ASP A 129 -3.19 6.11 -2.45
C ASP A 129 -2.05 7.10 -2.71
N GLU A 130 -1.57 7.74 -1.64
CA GLU A 130 -0.34 8.52 -1.64
C GLU A 130 0.75 7.80 -0.84
N ILE A 131 1.71 7.20 -1.54
CA ILE A 131 2.80 6.43 -0.95
C ILE A 131 4.12 7.21 -1.08
N THR A 132 4.78 7.48 0.04
CA THR A 132 6.11 8.10 0.08
C THR A 132 7.11 7.21 0.83
N VAL A 133 8.22 6.85 0.18
CA VAL A 133 9.31 6.09 0.79
C VAL A 133 10.64 6.83 0.61
N ASP A 134 11.24 7.34 1.69
CA ASP A 134 12.45 8.18 1.57
C ASP A 134 13.67 7.38 1.08
N GLY A 135 13.71 6.07 1.33
CA GLY A 135 14.73 5.20 0.75
C GLY A 135 14.67 3.75 1.19
N THR A 136 15.53 2.94 0.59
CA THR A 136 15.72 1.53 0.96
C THR A 136 17.09 1.35 1.62
N PRO A 137 17.16 0.71 2.81
CA PRO A 137 18.44 0.50 3.46
C PRO A 137 19.22 -0.61 2.75
N PRO A 138 20.56 -0.57 2.81
CA PRO A 138 21.41 -1.63 2.27
C PRO A 138 21.06 -3.02 2.80
N VAL A 139 21.53 -4.04 2.10
CA VAL A 139 21.41 -5.43 2.51
C VAL A 139 22.39 -5.72 3.65
N GLU A 140 21.85 -5.88 4.85
CA GLU A 140 22.62 -6.28 6.05
C GLU A 140 22.44 -7.76 6.42
N SER A 141 21.54 -8.47 5.73
CA SER A 141 21.17 -9.86 6.01
C SER A 141 21.73 -10.80 4.96
N ARG A 142 22.10 -12.03 5.36
CA ARG A 142 22.45 -13.12 4.44
C ARG A 142 21.28 -13.55 3.55
N LEU A 143 20.05 -13.31 3.99
CA LEU A 143 18.81 -13.56 3.25
C LEU A 143 18.00 -12.25 3.24
N PRO A 144 18.30 -11.31 2.32
CA PRO A 144 17.52 -10.10 2.20
C PRO A 144 16.13 -10.39 1.63
N LYS A 145 15.11 -9.71 2.14
CA LYS A 145 13.84 -9.53 1.42
C LYS A 145 13.99 -8.29 0.53
N PRO A 146 13.55 -8.34 -0.75
CA PRO A 146 13.42 -7.13 -1.55
C PRO A 146 12.54 -6.10 -0.85
N ALA A 147 12.75 -4.83 -1.16
CA ALA A 147 11.73 -3.82 -0.90
C ALA A 147 10.72 -3.88 -2.05
N THR A 148 9.44 -3.97 -1.74
CA THR A 148 8.38 -3.90 -2.75
C THR A 148 7.39 -2.84 -2.34
N VAL A 149 6.97 -2.02 -3.30
CA VAL A 149 5.92 -1.02 -3.15
C VAL A 149 4.93 -1.29 -4.28
N HIS A 150 3.68 -1.50 -3.91
CA HIS A 150 2.55 -1.63 -4.82
C HIS A 150 1.53 -0.56 -4.45
N GLY A 151 1.05 0.20 -5.43
CA GLY A 151 -0.16 1.00 -5.26
C GLY A 151 -1.38 0.10 -5.12
N ASP A 152 -1.45 -0.92 -5.98
CA ASP A 152 -2.53 -1.89 -6.12
C ASP A 152 -3.68 -1.39 -7.02
N GLU A 153 -4.87 -1.07 -6.53
CA GLU A 153 -6.02 -0.75 -7.40
C GLU A 153 -6.52 0.67 -7.18
N GLY A 154 -6.29 1.57 -8.13
CA GLY A 154 -6.74 2.96 -8.12
C GLY A 154 -5.70 3.88 -8.76
N ASP A 155 -5.97 5.18 -8.81
CA ASP A 155 -5.03 6.14 -9.39
C ASP A 155 -4.01 6.56 -8.31
N ASP A 156 -2.91 5.84 -8.20
CA ASP A 156 -1.95 5.99 -7.11
C ASP A 156 -0.88 7.03 -7.39
N THR A 157 -0.33 7.60 -6.32
CA THR A 157 0.85 8.45 -6.36
C THR A 157 1.96 7.86 -5.50
N ILE A 158 2.98 7.33 -6.16
CA ILE A 158 4.11 6.64 -5.52
C ILE A 158 5.37 7.48 -5.67
N ARG A 159 5.91 7.97 -4.56
CA ARG A 159 7.17 8.73 -4.49
C ARG A 159 8.21 7.96 -3.72
N VAL A 160 9.27 7.53 -4.39
CA VAL A 160 10.35 6.78 -3.74
C VAL A 160 11.68 7.48 -3.97
N GLY A 161 12.51 7.51 -2.93
CA GLY A 161 13.90 7.94 -3.04
C GLY A 161 14.69 7.10 -4.05
N ALA A 162 15.97 7.41 -4.24
CA ALA A 162 16.80 6.67 -5.17
C ALA A 162 16.89 5.16 -4.77
N ILE A 163 16.66 4.27 -5.74
CA ILE A 163 16.62 2.81 -5.51
C ILE A 163 17.74 2.08 -6.26
N GLY A 164 18.21 0.97 -5.68
CA GLY A 164 19.29 0.17 -6.29
C GLY A 164 20.63 0.93 -6.39
N ILE A 165 20.93 1.79 -5.41
CA ILE A 165 22.16 2.62 -5.37
C ILE A 165 23.04 2.21 -4.20
N GLY A 166 24.36 2.25 -4.41
CA GLY A 166 25.40 2.08 -3.40
C GLY A 166 25.80 0.63 -3.13
N ASP A 167 26.88 0.48 -2.37
CA ASP A 167 27.37 -0.83 -1.93
C ASP A 167 26.30 -1.55 -1.09
N GLY A 168 25.96 -2.77 -1.50
CA GLY A 168 24.90 -3.54 -0.85
C GLY A 168 23.49 -3.07 -1.21
N ALA A 169 23.32 -2.41 -2.37
CA ALA A 169 22.03 -2.03 -2.93
C ALA A 169 20.99 -3.16 -2.80
N ARG A 170 19.84 -2.82 -2.22
CA ARG A 170 18.72 -3.73 -2.06
C ARG A 170 17.91 -3.81 -3.35
N ALA A 171 17.58 -5.04 -3.76
CA ALA A 171 16.63 -5.28 -4.84
C ALA A 171 15.30 -4.59 -4.50
N THR A 172 14.84 -3.71 -5.39
CA THR A 172 13.63 -2.91 -5.17
C THR A 172 12.69 -3.02 -6.35
N TYR A 173 11.41 -3.23 -6.07
CA TYR A 173 10.36 -3.34 -7.08
C TYR A 173 9.26 -2.34 -6.74
N LEU A 174 8.96 -1.44 -7.66
CA LEU A 174 7.83 -0.53 -7.59
C LEU A 174 6.85 -0.90 -8.69
N SER A 175 5.57 -0.86 -8.36
CA SER A 175 4.46 -1.22 -9.23
C SER A 175 3.33 -0.26 -8.88
N GLY A 176 2.78 0.40 -9.89
CA GLY A 176 1.58 1.23 -9.74
C GLY A 176 0.41 0.31 -9.46
N GLY A 177 0.05 -0.49 -10.45
CA GLY A 177 -0.97 -1.53 -10.33
C GLY A 177 -2.02 -1.33 -11.40
N ALA A 178 -3.29 -1.34 -11.04
CA ALA A 178 -4.37 -1.02 -11.95
C ALA A 178 -4.88 0.39 -11.66
N GLY A 179 -4.94 1.24 -12.67
CA GLY A 179 -5.30 2.65 -12.54
C GLY A 179 -4.26 3.55 -13.19
N ALA A 180 -4.54 4.85 -13.30
CA ALA A 180 -3.61 5.78 -13.93
C ALA A 180 -2.61 6.33 -12.90
N ASP A 181 -1.46 5.66 -12.77
CA ASP A 181 -0.54 5.92 -11.67
C ASP A 181 0.51 7.00 -11.99
N LEU A 182 0.92 7.72 -10.94
CA LEU A 182 2.10 8.58 -10.95
C LEU A 182 3.20 7.97 -10.09
N ILE A 183 4.28 7.53 -10.74
CA ILE A 183 5.46 6.99 -10.07
C ILE A 183 6.65 7.94 -10.23
N GLU A 184 7.08 8.55 -9.12
CA GLU A 184 8.22 9.45 -9.07
C GLU A 184 9.44 8.81 -8.37
N VAL A 185 10.53 8.62 -9.14
CA VAL A 185 11.80 8.09 -8.64
C VAL A 185 12.97 8.84 -9.28
N PRO A 186 13.93 9.39 -8.51
CA PRO A 186 15.02 10.16 -9.11
C PRO A 186 16.01 9.31 -9.91
N SER A 187 16.27 8.07 -9.47
CA SER A 187 17.17 7.14 -10.15
C SER A 187 16.91 5.70 -9.73
N ALA A 188 17.12 4.77 -10.65
CA ALA A 188 16.96 3.34 -10.39
C ALA A 188 18.13 2.52 -10.95
N GLY A 189 18.67 1.63 -10.11
CA GLY A 189 19.48 0.49 -10.53
C GLY A 189 20.91 0.81 -10.98
N GLN A 190 21.58 1.72 -10.28
CA GLN A 190 23.00 2.04 -10.53
C GLN A 190 23.92 0.89 -10.10
N ASP A 191 23.64 0.28 -8.94
CA ASP A 191 24.51 -0.72 -8.30
C ASP A 191 23.78 -2.02 -7.94
N GLY A 192 22.45 -2.05 -7.99
CA GLY A 192 21.64 -3.24 -7.71
C GLY A 192 20.33 -3.24 -8.47
N TYR A 193 19.66 -4.39 -8.53
CA TYR A 193 18.42 -4.53 -9.30
C TYR A 193 17.33 -3.59 -8.81
N ALA A 194 16.76 -2.83 -9.73
CA ALA A 194 15.61 -1.98 -9.47
C ALA A 194 14.64 -2.03 -10.65
N THR A 195 13.37 -2.27 -10.36
CA THR A 195 12.30 -2.25 -11.36
C THR A 195 11.26 -1.24 -10.94
N VAL A 196 10.80 -0.44 -11.89
CA VAL A 196 9.64 0.43 -11.78
C VAL A 196 8.68 0.05 -12.90
N SER A 197 7.46 -0.35 -12.54
CA SER A 197 6.39 -0.76 -13.46
C SER A 197 5.18 0.12 -13.22
N GLY A 198 4.52 0.59 -14.29
CA GLY A 198 3.19 1.20 -14.18
C GLY A 198 2.11 0.13 -14.02
N ASP A 199 2.24 -0.94 -14.81
CA ASP A 199 1.38 -2.13 -14.86
C ASP A 199 0.17 -2.01 -15.81
N ASP A 200 -1.05 -1.77 -15.36
CA ASP A 200 -2.23 -1.65 -16.24
C ASP A 200 -2.64 -0.17 -16.37
N ASP A 201 -3.36 0.19 -17.45
CA ASP A 201 -3.82 1.57 -17.75
C ASP A 201 -2.70 2.57 -18.13
N ASP A 202 -2.95 3.88 -18.05
CA ASP A 202 -2.10 4.94 -18.62
C ASP A 202 -1.24 5.61 -17.54
N ASP A 203 0.00 5.15 -17.38
CA ASP A 203 0.88 5.59 -16.28
C ASP A 203 1.83 6.74 -16.63
N VAL A 204 2.29 7.43 -15.59
CA VAL A 204 3.39 8.40 -15.65
C VAL A 204 4.54 7.98 -14.75
N ILE A 205 5.66 7.59 -15.37
CA ILE A 205 6.91 7.26 -14.66
C ILE A 205 7.94 8.36 -14.91
N GLN A 206 8.39 9.03 -13.85
CA GLN A 206 9.27 10.19 -13.98
C GLN A 206 10.18 10.41 -12.77
N GLY A 207 11.16 11.30 -12.91
CA GLY A 207 11.87 11.85 -11.77
C GLY A 207 11.04 12.91 -11.03
N PRO A 208 11.36 13.23 -9.77
CA PRO A 208 10.64 14.23 -8.98
C PRO A 208 10.47 15.54 -9.74
N GLY A 209 9.24 16.06 -9.75
CA GLY A 209 8.92 17.31 -10.44
C GLY A 209 8.98 17.21 -11.96
N ALA A 210 8.59 16.04 -12.50
CA ALA A 210 8.62 15.73 -13.94
C ALA A 210 10.00 15.79 -14.61
N THR A 211 11.03 15.47 -13.84
CA THR A 211 12.40 15.29 -14.34
C THR A 211 12.58 13.88 -14.94
N GLN A 212 13.78 13.55 -15.43
CA GLN A 212 14.06 12.21 -15.95
C GLN A 212 14.51 11.27 -14.82
N VAL A 213 14.02 10.03 -14.82
CA VAL A 213 14.57 8.94 -14.00
C VAL A 213 15.93 8.53 -14.57
N VAL A 214 16.99 8.62 -13.77
CA VAL A 214 18.32 8.16 -14.20
C VAL A 214 18.44 6.64 -14.00
N LEU A 215 18.52 5.89 -15.10
CA LEU A 215 18.57 4.43 -15.09
C LEU A 215 19.99 3.91 -15.26
N GLY A 216 20.43 3.17 -14.25
CA GLY A 216 21.69 2.46 -14.28
C GLY A 216 21.58 1.11 -15.00
N PRO A 217 22.70 0.38 -15.15
CA PRO A 217 22.75 -0.88 -15.90
C PRO A 217 21.88 -2.00 -15.31
N TYR A 218 21.42 -1.87 -14.07
CA TYR A 218 20.54 -2.82 -13.38
C TYR A 218 19.12 -2.28 -13.18
N GLY A 219 18.82 -1.11 -13.75
CA GLY A 219 17.53 -0.46 -13.69
C GLY A 219 16.63 -0.88 -14.86
N THR A 220 15.36 -1.15 -14.55
CA THR A 220 14.31 -1.37 -15.53
C THR A 220 13.16 -0.41 -15.25
N VAL A 221 12.70 0.29 -16.28
CA VAL A 221 11.40 0.98 -16.30
C VAL A 221 10.53 0.30 -17.33
N ASP A 222 9.33 -0.09 -16.92
CA ASP A 222 8.37 -0.71 -17.80
C ASP A 222 7.05 0.03 -17.66
N GLY A 223 6.54 0.59 -18.77
CA GLY A 223 5.32 1.37 -18.72
C GLY A 223 4.14 0.54 -18.25
N GLY A 224 3.95 -0.65 -18.81
CA GLY A 224 2.70 -1.39 -18.57
C GLY A 224 1.93 -1.69 -19.84
N GLU A 225 0.72 -2.22 -19.72
CA GLU A 225 -0.32 -2.06 -20.73
C GLU A 225 -0.70 -0.56 -20.85
N GLY A 226 -1.56 -0.18 -21.79
CA GLY A 226 -1.93 1.24 -21.97
C GLY A 226 -0.89 2.17 -22.64
N ASP A 227 -1.16 3.48 -22.54
CA ASP A 227 -0.47 4.58 -23.21
C ASP A 227 0.46 5.36 -22.27
N ASN A 228 1.46 4.65 -21.73
CA ASN A 228 2.36 5.16 -20.68
C ASN A 228 3.30 6.28 -21.12
N THR A 229 3.52 7.26 -20.25
CA THR A 229 4.54 8.30 -20.38
C THR A 229 5.70 8.02 -19.44
N CYS A 230 6.88 7.73 -19.98
CA CYS A 230 8.08 7.53 -19.15
C CYS A 230 9.17 8.54 -19.48
N ARG A 231 9.54 9.37 -18.49
CA ARG A 231 10.65 10.32 -18.60
C ARG A 231 11.91 9.67 -18.03
N THR A 232 12.76 9.11 -18.88
CA THR A 232 13.96 8.35 -18.45
C THR A 232 15.24 8.81 -19.15
N ASP A 233 16.37 8.73 -18.45
CA ASP A 233 17.72 8.73 -19.00
C ASP A 233 18.34 7.36 -18.78
N ASN A 234 18.50 6.56 -19.84
CA ASN A 234 19.06 5.22 -19.77
C ASN A 234 20.45 5.09 -20.43
N ASN A 235 21.19 6.20 -20.56
CA ASN A 235 22.53 6.20 -21.17
C ASN A 235 23.53 5.28 -20.43
N ALA A 236 23.29 4.96 -19.17
CA ALA A 236 24.12 4.04 -18.37
C ALA A 236 23.77 2.55 -18.57
N GLY A 237 22.84 2.22 -19.48
CA GLY A 237 22.54 0.84 -19.89
C GLY A 237 21.27 0.23 -19.29
N GLY A 238 20.43 1.04 -18.64
CA GLY A 238 19.13 0.59 -18.13
C GLY A 238 18.15 0.21 -19.24
N THR A 239 17.17 -0.62 -18.89
CA THR A 239 16.13 -1.09 -19.82
C THR A 239 14.88 -0.24 -19.69
N VAL A 240 14.30 0.16 -20.83
CA VAL A 240 13.02 0.86 -20.91
C VAL A 240 12.12 0.13 -21.89
N THR A 241 10.92 -0.25 -21.47
CA THR A 241 9.93 -0.94 -22.30
C THR A 241 8.54 -0.36 -22.11
N ARG A 242 7.67 -0.54 -23.11
CA ARG A 242 6.24 -0.15 -23.08
C ARG A 242 5.97 1.31 -22.68
N CYS A 243 6.93 2.19 -22.97
CA CYS A 243 6.88 3.60 -22.67
C CYS A 243 6.81 4.42 -23.95
N ARG A 244 6.01 5.48 -23.94
CA ARG A 244 6.10 6.58 -24.90
C ARG A 244 7.05 7.65 -24.36
N SER A 245 7.83 8.23 -25.27
CA SER A 245 8.79 9.31 -25.00
C SER A 245 8.15 10.69 -25.12
#